data_AF-A0A1C6UFP4-F1
#
_entry.id   AF-A0A1C6UFP4-F1
#
_cell.length_a   1.000
_cell.length_b   1.000
_cell.length_c   1.000
_cell.angle_alpha   90.00
_cell.angle_beta   90.00
_cell.angle_gamma   90.00
#
_symmetry.space_group_name_H-M   'P 1'
#
loop_
_entity.id
_entity.type
_entity.pdbx_description
1 polymer ?
#
loop_
_entity_poly.entity_id
_entity_poly.type
_entity_poly.pdbx_seq_one_letter_code
_entity_poly.pdbx_strand_id
1 'polypeptide(L)'
;MKRIVEIVPARPGWYARWQVDPEGTRCYPVTLWALLEESDGSGREVVGVDCVGQWPGADDNEVGGEFVRYLFQTPDSGAPEDAASPTVGELRESGPRLQAIPAA
;
A
#
# COMPACT_ATOMS: atom_id res chain seq x y z
N MET A 1 17.18 -9.60 4.70
CA MET A 1 15.74 -9.40 5.02
C MET A 1 15.55 -7.93 5.32
N LYS A 2 14.52 -7.30 4.76
CA LYS A 2 14.24 -5.88 5.05
C LYS A 2 13.50 -5.76 6.38
N ARG A 3 13.79 -4.71 7.15
CA ARG A 3 13.04 -4.37 8.37
C ARG A 3 12.35 -3.03 8.20
N ILE A 4 11.14 -2.90 8.76
CA ILE A 4 10.45 -1.61 8.84
C ILE A 4 11.07 -0.80 9.98
N VAL A 5 11.54 0.40 9.66
CA VAL A 5 12.15 1.35 10.61
C VAL A 5 11.15 2.41 11.04
N GLU A 6 10.33 2.89 10.11
CA GLU A 6 9.35 3.95 10.34
C GLU A 6 8.11 3.74 9.46
N ILE A 7 6.94 4.12 9.96
CA ILE A 7 5.69 4.16 9.20
C ILE A 7 5.03 5.51 9.45
N VAL A 8 4.63 6.18 8.37
CA VAL A 8 3.84 7.43 8.44
C VAL A 8 2.60 7.32 7.54
N PRO A 9 1.50 8.00 7.89
CA PRO A 9 0.32 8.04 7.02
C PRO A 9 0.65 8.72 5.68
N ALA A 10 0.16 8.14 4.59
CA ALA A 10 0.25 8.78 3.28
C ALA A 10 -0.82 9.87 3.15
N ARG A 11 -0.42 11.03 2.60
CA ARG A 11 -1.39 12.08 2.26
C ARG A 11 -2.32 11.59 1.13
N PRO A 12 -3.62 11.96 1.15
CA PRO A 12 -4.53 11.63 0.06
C PRO A 12 -3.99 12.05 -1.32
N GLY A 13 -4.28 11.25 -2.33
CA GLY A 13 -3.87 11.49 -3.71
C GLY A 13 -2.70 10.63 -4.20
N TRP A 14 -2.05 9.85 -3.34
CA TRP A 14 -1.07 8.86 -3.76
C TRP A 14 -1.71 7.51 -4.09
N TYR A 15 -1.25 6.88 -5.16
CA TYR A 15 -1.70 5.58 -5.63
C TYR A 15 -0.50 4.70 -6.01
N ALA A 16 -0.56 3.41 -5.69
CA ALA A 16 0.32 2.39 -6.24
C ALA A 16 -0.37 1.80 -7.47
N ARG A 17 0.28 1.90 -8.63
CA ARG A 17 -0.21 1.28 -9.87
C ARG A 17 0.48 -0.05 -10.07
N TRP A 18 -0.33 -1.08 -10.24
CA TRP A 18 0.09 -2.44 -10.52
C TRP A 18 -0.43 -2.86 -11.89
N GLN A 19 0.35 -3.65 -12.60
CA GLN A 19 -0.09 -4.37 -13.77
C GLN A 19 -0.74 -5.67 -13.28
N VAL A 20 -2.03 -5.84 -13.55
CA VAL A 20 -2.82 -7.00 -13.07
C VAL A 20 -3.08 -8.02 -14.18
N ASP A 21 -2.92 -7.60 -15.44
CA ASP A 21 -2.96 -8.44 -16.63
C ASP A 21 -2.02 -7.83 -17.71
N PRO A 22 -1.72 -8.54 -18.81
CA PRO A 22 -0.75 -8.04 -19.81
C PRO A 22 -1.09 -6.70 -20.44
N GLU A 23 -2.35 -6.27 -20.44
CA GLU A 23 -2.80 -5.03 -21.09
C GLU A 23 -3.43 -4.02 -20.11
N GLY A 24 -3.62 -4.42 -18.84
CA GLY A 24 -4.39 -3.70 -17.85
C GLY A 24 -3.61 -3.38 -16.57
N THR A 25 -3.76 -2.13 -16.13
CA THR A 25 -3.28 -1.68 -14.82
C THR A 25 -4.44 -1.41 -13.87
N ARG A 26 -4.13 -1.43 -12.58
CA ARG A 26 -5.03 -1.02 -11.51
C ARG A 26 -4.29 -0.18 -10.49
N CYS A 27 -4.92 0.92 -10.06
CA CYS A 27 -4.40 1.80 -9.03
C CYS A 27 -5.05 1.50 -7.68
N TYR A 28 -4.25 1.38 -6.62
CA TYR A 28 -4.74 1.27 -5.25
C TYR A 28 -4.25 2.50 -4.46
N PRO A 29 -5.10 3.17 -3.67
CA PRO A 29 -4.67 4.27 -2.82
C PRO A 29 -3.52 3.85 -1.90
N VAL A 30 -2.45 4.65 -1.85
CA VAL A 30 -1.38 4.49 -0.86
C VAL A 30 -1.90 5.02 0.47
N THR A 31 -1.84 4.20 1.51
CA THR A 31 -2.33 4.55 2.85
C THR A 31 -1.20 4.87 3.82
N LEU A 32 -0.02 4.29 3.59
CA LEU A 32 1.16 4.45 4.44
C LEU A 32 2.43 4.62 3.58
N TRP A 33 3.40 5.35 4.12
CA TRP A 33 4.79 5.28 3.67
C TRP A 33 5.61 4.56 4.75
N ALA A 34 6.41 3.59 4.33
CA ALA A 34 7.30 2.84 5.21
C ALA A 34 8.76 3.07 4.82
N LEU A 35 9.60 3.40 5.79
CA LEU A 35 11.05 3.36 5.64
C LEU A 35 11.53 1.95 5.95
N LEU A 36 12.10 1.29 4.96
CA LEU A 36 12.73 -0.02 5.05
C LEU A 36 14.24 0.13 5.17
N GLU A 37 14.86 -0.77 5.92
CA GLU A 37 16.32 -0.88 5.99
C GLU A 37 16.73 -2.34 5.80
N GLU A 38 17.83 -2.56 5.08
CA GLU A 38 18.43 -3.89 4.97
C GLU A 38 18.98 -4.33 6.33
N SER A 39 18.84 -5.62 6.67
CA SER A 39 19.32 -6.16 7.95
C SER A 39 20.83 -5.99 8.17
N ASP A 40 21.61 -5.90 7.08
CA ASP A 40 23.05 -5.67 7.12
C ASP A 40 23.42 -4.18 7.15
N GLY A 41 22.42 -3.29 7.18
CA GLY A 41 22.60 -1.83 7.19
C GLY A 41 23.08 -1.25 5.86
N SER A 42 23.12 -2.04 4.78
CA SER A 42 23.67 -1.62 3.49
C SER A 42 22.83 -0.58 2.75
N GLY A 43 21.53 -0.47 3.07
CA GLY A 43 20.63 0.42 2.35
C GLY A 43 19.33 0.73 3.08
N ARG A 44 18.75 1.88 2.74
CA ARG A 44 17.43 2.34 3.16
C ARG A 44 16.58 2.68 1.95
N GLU A 45 15.31 2.35 2.01
CA GLU A 45 14.34 2.57 0.93
C GLU A 45 13.01 3.03 1.52
N VAL A 46 12.31 3.96 0.84
CA VAL A 46 10.94 4.35 1.21
C VAL A 46 9.97 3.70 0.24
N VAL A 47 9.01 2.95 0.76
CA VAL A 47 7.96 2.30 -0.03
C VAL A 47 6.58 2.79 0.39
N GLY A 48 5.67 2.92 -0.56
CA GLY A 48 4.26 3.17 -0.31
C GLY A 48 3.53 1.84 -0.17
N VAL A 49 2.78 1.71 0.92
CA VAL A 49 1.89 0.56 1.15
C VAL A 49 0.48 0.95 0.76
N ASP A 50 -0.09 0.19 -0.16
CA ASP A 50 -1.44 0.45 -0.64
C ASP A 50 -2.54 -0.05 0.32
N CYS A 51 -3.78 0.29 0.01
CA CYS A 51 -4.93 0.02 0.88
C CYS A 51 -5.24 -1.47 1.06
N VAL A 52 -4.64 -2.34 0.26
CA VAL A 52 -4.76 -3.81 0.41
C VAL A 52 -3.52 -4.42 1.07
N GLY A 53 -2.54 -3.59 1.46
CA GLY A 53 -1.34 -4.00 2.18
C GLY A 53 -0.16 -4.36 1.26
N GLN A 54 -0.27 -4.15 -0.04
CA GLN A 54 0.78 -4.50 -1.00
C GLN A 54 1.81 -3.37 -1.11
N TRP A 55 3.06 -3.75 -1.40
CA TRP A 55 4.18 -2.83 -1.63
C TRP A 55 5.27 -3.48 -2.50
N PRO A 56 6.11 -2.72 -3.20
CA PRO A 56 7.06 -3.28 -4.17
C PRO A 56 8.10 -4.20 -3.52
N GLY A 57 8.14 -5.46 -3.94
CA GLY A 57 9.07 -6.47 -3.41
C GLY A 57 8.60 -7.20 -2.15
N ALA A 58 7.34 -7.05 -1.75
CA ALA A 58 6.74 -7.91 -0.73
C ALA A 58 6.48 -9.32 -1.27
N ASP A 59 6.81 -10.34 -0.47
CA ASP A 59 6.58 -11.75 -0.81
C ASP A 59 5.09 -12.15 -0.76
N ASP A 60 4.27 -11.39 -0.04
CA ASP A 60 2.85 -11.64 0.22
C ASP A 60 1.90 -10.80 -0.67
N ASN A 61 2.45 -10.16 -1.71
CA ASN A 61 1.64 -9.50 -2.73
C ASN A 61 0.73 -10.49 -3.48
N GLU A 62 -0.33 -9.97 -4.08
CA GLU A 62 -1.22 -10.74 -4.94
C GLU A 62 -0.43 -11.36 -6.11
N VAL A 63 -0.65 -12.65 -6.35
CA VAL A 63 0.08 -13.40 -7.37
C VAL A 63 -0.26 -12.84 -8.75
N GLY A 64 0.78 -12.51 -9.52
CA GLY A 64 0.65 -12.02 -10.90
C GLY A 64 0.56 -10.50 -11.04
N GLY A 65 0.54 -9.75 -9.92
CA GLY A 65 0.66 -8.30 -9.94
C GLY A 65 2.12 -7.85 -10.07
N GLU A 66 2.44 -7.02 -11.08
CA GLU A 66 3.74 -6.36 -11.18
C GLU A 66 3.63 -4.88 -10.80
N PHE A 67 4.49 -4.41 -9.90
CA PHE A 67 4.51 -2.99 -9.55
C PHE A 67 5.01 -2.15 -10.72
N VAL A 68 4.23 -1.14 -11.12
CA VAL A 68 4.58 -0.25 -12.23
C VAL A 68 5.18 1.05 -11.70
N ARG A 69 4.43 1.78 -10.87
CA ARG A 69 4.85 3.08 -10.31
C ARG A 69 3.93 3.57 -9.20
N TYR A 70 4.44 4.53 -8.44
CA TYR A 70 3.58 5.44 -7.69
C TYR A 70 3.04 6.54 -8.61
N LEU A 71 1.78 6.92 -8.41
CA LEU A 71 1.10 8.00 -9.10
C LEU A 71 0.57 8.99 -8.05
N PHE A 72 0.82 10.28 -8.25
CA PHE A 72 0.20 11.33 -7.45
C PHE A 72 -0.84 12.08 -8.29
N GLN A 73 -2.06 12.14 -7.77
CA GLN A 73 -3.17 12.91 -8.31
C GLN A 73 -3.78 13.72 -7.18
N THR A 74 -3.89 15.04 -7.34
CA THR A 74 -4.45 15.89 -6.30
C THR A 74 -5.91 15.48 -6.02
N PRO A 75 -6.37 15.51 -4.76
CA PRO A 75 -7.74 15.13 -4.42
C PRO A 75 -8.81 15.85 -5.26
N ASP A 76 -8.57 17.11 -5.61
CA ASP A 76 -9.48 17.94 -6.42
C ASP A 76 -9.62 17.45 -7.88
N SER A 77 -8.68 16.63 -8.36
CA SER A 77 -8.69 16.06 -9.72
C SER A 77 -9.41 14.71 -9.79
N GLY A 78 -9.99 14.24 -8.68
CA GLY A 78 -10.59 12.92 -8.59
C GLY A 78 -9.55 11.78 -8.54
N ALA A 79 -10.05 10.54 -8.52
CA ALA A 79 -9.22 9.35 -8.54
C ALA A 79 -8.79 8.98 -9.98
N PRO A 80 -7.70 8.20 -10.16
CA PRO A 80 -7.36 7.61 -11.45
C PRO A 80 -8.52 6.78 -12.02
N GLU A 81 -8.65 6.73 -13.34
CA GLU A 81 -9.70 5.95 -14.03
C GLU A 81 -9.64 4.46 -13.68
N ASP A 82 -8.42 3.95 -13.51
CA ASP A 82 -8.12 2.56 -13.13
C ASP A 82 -8.04 2.35 -11.61
N ALA A 83 -8.52 3.30 -10.81
CA ALA A 83 -8.56 3.14 -9.36
C ALA A 83 -9.47 1.99 -8.98
N ALA A 84 -8.91 1.03 -8.23
CA ALA A 84 -9.69 0.02 -7.56
C ALA A 84 -10.78 0.71 -6.75
N SER A 85 -12.03 0.30 -6.98
CA SER A 85 -13.08 0.63 -6.02
C SER A 85 -12.65 0.06 -4.67
N PRO A 86 -12.89 0.75 -3.55
CA PRO A 86 -12.69 0.17 -2.23
C PRO A 86 -13.66 -1.00 -2.11
N THR A 87 -13.24 -2.19 -2.55
CA THR A 87 -13.87 -3.42 -2.14
C THR A 87 -13.68 -3.44 -0.64
N VAL A 88 -14.77 -3.44 0.12
CA VAL A 88 -14.73 -3.74 1.55
C VAL A 88 -14.15 -5.15 1.62
N GLY A 89 -12.83 -5.25 1.68
CA GLY A 89 -12.15 -6.51 1.87
C GLY A 89 -12.74 -7.12 3.12
N GLU A 90 -13.13 -8.39 3.03
CA GLU A 90 -13.58 -9.15 4.19
C GLU A 90 -12.56 -8.91 5.30
N LEU A 91 -13.00 -8.21 6.34
CA LEU A 91 -12.20 -7.86 7.50
C LEU A 91 -11.51 -9.16 7.93
N ARG A 92 -10.17 -9.23 7.92
CA ARG A 92 -9.45 -10.44 8.36
C ARG A 92 -9.93 -10.78 9.77
N GLU A 93 -10.84 -11.74 9.90
CA GLU A 93 -11.47 -12.11 11.19
C GLU A 93 -10.43 -12.61 12.19
N SER A 94 -9.32 -13.15 11.69
CA SER A 94 -8.31 -13.86 12.47
C SER A 94 -7.18 -12.97 13.03
N GLY A 95 -7.23 -11.65 12.82
CA GLY A 95 -6.24 -10.72 13.40
C GLY A 95 -6.58 -10.34 14.85
N PRO A 96 -5.59 -10.06 15.72
CA PRO A 96 -5.86 -9.55 17.06
C PRO A 96 -6.61 -8.22 16.96
N ARG A 97 -7.89 -8.23 17.35
CA ARG A 97 -8.75 -7.05 17.34
C ARG A 97 -8.33 -6.14 18.49
N LEU A 98 -7.75 -4.97 18.17
CA LEU A 98 -7.54 -3.93 19.18
C LEU A 98 -8.91 -3.46 19.65
N GLN A 99 -9.29 -3.79 20.88
CA GLN A 99 -10.51 -3.28 21.49
C GLN A 99 -10.35 -1.79 21.73
N ALA A 100 -11.29 -1.00 21.21
CA ALA A 100 -11.38 0.41 21.52
C ALA A 100 -11.59 0.56 23.04
N ILE A 101 -10.67 1.27 23.71
CA ILE A 101 -10.84 1.63 25.12
C ILE A 101 -11.88 2.75 25.15
N PRO A 102 -13.02 2.59 25.84
CA PRO A 102 -13.97 3.69 25.99
C PRO A 102 -13.32 4.82 26.78
N ALA A 103 -13.49 6.05 26.30
CA ALA A 103 -13.07 7.25 27.02
C ALA A 103 -13.83 7.33 28.35
N ALA A 104 -13.08 7.58 29.44
CA ALA A 104 -13.61 7.80 30.79
C ALA A 104 -14.10 9.25 30.97
#